data_AF-A0A395HHQ8-F1
#
_entry.id   AF-A0A395HHQ8-F1
#
_cell.length_a   1.000
_cell.length_b   1.000
_cell.length_c   1.000
_cell.angle_alpha   90.00
_cell.angle_beta   90.00
_cell.angle_gamma   90.00
#
_symmetry.space_group_name_H-M   'P 1'
#
loop_
_entity.id
_entity.type
_entity.pdbx_description
1 polymer ?
#
loop_
_entity_poly.entity_id
_entity_poly.type
_entity_poly.pdbx_seq_one_letter_code
_entity_poly.pdbx_strand_id
1 'polypeptide(L)'
;MQRLITYRTMVDLRDPDAFQMYTFNDHAGYGAVEVAQNMLLDFQEASGNWKEQWAICEGLALLRGANSLDPMIGIDDGELFRETSIMLELMLLTALAELEKQGQLGANSDVRNLGMVMGLFAKEAQALRSDGYIDDEPSTTNKTYSGEHFVPYLLAYANKHNIPIHGPSEIDEIIAEAEEEAEEADVQLPTAKDPWKWATAFKAYERKNKGSTTRSGKAVIGGDSLDITTFSSAERKANSFDGKDPLSAKEIKSIKDGMCLCLG
;
A
#
# COMPACT_ATOMS: atom_id res chain seq x y z
N MET A 1 -3.62 2.59 14.16
CA MET A 1 -2.52 3.51 14.59
C MET A 1 -1.14 2.83 14.73
N GLN A 2 -0.97 1.70 15.44
CA GLN A 2 0.35 1.02 15.55
C GLN A 2 0.96 0.65 14.19
N ARG A 3 0.14 0.12 13.27
CA ARG A 3 0.56 -0.22 11.89
C ARG A 3 1.03 1.01 11.11
N LEU A 4 0.30 2.12 11.17
CA LEU A 4 0.71 3.40 10.58
C LEU A 4 2.11 3.81 11.05
N ILE A 5 2.34 3.86 12.38
CA ILE A 5 3.64 4.28 12.93
C ILE A 5 4.74 3.36 12.43
N THR A 6 4.50 2.05 12.44
CA THR A 6 5.46 1.03 12.00
C THR A 6 5.86 1.26 10.54
N TYR A 7 4.90 1.37 9.63
CA TYR A 7 5.18 1.56 8.21
C TYR A 7 5.76 2.94 7.91
N ARG A 8 5.33 4.00 8.61
CA ARG A 8 5.90 5.34 8.46
C ARG A 8 7.38 5.31 8.82
N THR A 9 7.73 4.71 9.95
CA THR A 9 9.12 4.50 10.34
C THR A 9 9.88 3.70 9.28
N MET A 10 9.30 2.62 8.74
CA MET A 10 9.97 1.84 7.69
C MET A 10 10.24 2.65 6.42
N VAL A 11 9.35 3.55 6.02
CA VAL A 11 9.58 4.48 4.90
C VAL A 11 10.75 5.41 5.23
N ASP A 12 10.73 6.05 6.40
CA ASP A 12 11.77 7.02 6.80
C ASP A 12 13.16 6.34 6.86
N LEU A 13 13.25 5.07 7.28
CA LEU A 13 14.51 4.29 7.30
C LEU A 13 15.05 3.94 5.90
N ARG A 14 14.28 4.19 4.84
CA ARG A 14 14.65 3.97 3.44
C ARG A 14 14.88 5.28 2.69
N ASP A 15 14.87 6.43 3.36
CA ASP A 15 15.18 7.72 2.78
C ASP A 15 16.66 8.09 3.03
N PRO A 16 17.54 8.09 2.01
CA PRO A 16 18.94 8.50 2.17
C PRO A 16 19.13 9.91 2.73
N ASP A 17 18.21 10.84 2.44
CA ASP A 17 18.32 12.22 2.90
C ASP A 17 18.16 12.32 4.42
N ALA A 18 17.33 11.45 5.01
CA ALA A 18 17.18 11.31 6.45
C ALA A 18 18.48 10.87 7.16
N PHE A 19 19.45 10.32 6.41
CA PHE A 19 20.76 9.91 6.90
C PHE A 19 21.92 10.76 6.35
N GLN A 20 21.65 11.85 5.63
CA GLN A 20 22.68 12.66 4.96
C GLN A 20 23.57 11.81 4.03
N MET A 21 22.92 10.95 3.25
CA MET A 21 23.53 10.01 2.32
C MET A 21 23.00 10.20 0.91
N TYR A 22 23.78 9.76 -0.06
CA TYR A 22 23.31 9.48 -1.42
C TYR A 22 23.73 8.06 -1.80
N THR A 23 22.76 7.26 -2.26
CA THR A 23 22.99 5.90 -2.75
C THR A 23 22.81 5.85 -4.27
N PHE A 24 21.59 6.09 -4.74
CA PHE A 24 21.20 6.25 -6.14
C PHE A 24 19.89 7.03 -6.23
N ASN A 25 19.55 7.55 -7.41
CA ASN A 25 18.45 8.52 -7.59
C ASN A 25 17.10 8.05 -7.05
N ASP A 26 16.74 6.79 -7.29
CA ASP A 26 15.39 6.30 -7.01
C ASP A 26 15.32 5.51 -5.69
N HIS A 27 16.35 5.58 -4.84
CA HIS A 27 16.43 4.75 -3.63
C HIS A 27 15.21 4.92 -2.74
N ALA A 28 14.82 6.17 -2.43
CA ALA A 28 13.66 6.43 -1.59
C ALA A 28 12.35 5.92 -2.23
N GLY A 29 12.23 6.03 -3.56
CA GLY A 29 11.07 5.53 -4.30
C GLY A 29 10.96 4.01 -4.26
N TYR A 30 12.03 3.29 -4.61
CA TYR A 30 12.07 1.83 -4.47
C TYR A 30 11.95 1.37 -3.02
N GLY A 31 12.45 2.17 -2.07
CA GLY A 31 12.27 1.94 -0.64
C GLY A 31 10.80 1.99 -0.23
N ALA A 32 10.06 3.00 -0.68
CA ALA A 32 8.62 3.10 -0.46
C ALA A 32 7.85 1.93 -1.13
N VAL A 33 8.27 1.48 -2.32
CA VAL A 33 7.74 0.26 -2.96
C VAL A 33 7.98 -0.97 -2.07
N GLU A 34 9.17 -1.12 -1.50
CA GLU A 34 9.50 -2.23 -0.59
C GLU A 34 8.57 -2.25 0.63
N VAL A 35 8.27 -1.08 1.21
CA VAL A 35 7.30 -0.96 2.31
C VAL A 35 5.89 -1.30 1.85
N ALA A 36 5.43 -0.77 0.72
CA ALA A 36 4.12 -1.11 0.16
C ALA A 36 3.96 -2.63 -0.09
N GLN A 37 5.00 -3.28 -0.62
CA GLN A 37 5.03 -4.72 -0.80
C GLN A 37 5.05 -5.49 0.53
N ASN A 38 5.76 -4.99 1.55
CA ASN A 38 5.69 -5.55 2.91
C ASN A 38 4.27 -5.47 3.49
N MET A 39 3.50 -4.42 3.19
CA MET A 39 2.09 -4.34 3.61
C MET A 39 1.23 -5.42 2.96
N LEU A 40 1.45 -5.72 1.67
CA LEU A 40 0.76 -6.82 0.98
C LEU A 40 1.14 -8.19 1.60
N LEU A 41 2.41 -8.38 1.95
CA LEU A 41 2.90 -9.59 2.64
C LEU A 41 2.26 -9.74 4.03
N ASP A 42 2.27 -8.67 4.83
CA ASP A 42 1.64 -8.63 6.14
C ASP A 42 0.13 -8.94 6.05
N PHE A 43 -0.55 -8.42 5.02
CA PHE A 43 -1.97 -8.68 4.78
C PHE A 43 -2.24 -10.15 4.43
N GLN A 44 -1.36 -10.74 3.62
CA GLN A 44 -1.41 -12.17 3.27
C GLN A 44 -1.13 -13.06 4.49
N GLU A 45 -0.19 -12.68 5.36
CA GLU A 45 0.10 -13.40 6.61
C GLU A 45 -1.06 -13.30 7.61
N ALA A 46 -1.72 -12.14 7.66
CA ALA A 46 -2.89 -11.88 8.49
C ALA A 46 -4.18 -12.61 8.04
N SER A 47 -4.10 -13.50 7.04
CA SER A 47 -5.27 -14.22 6.53
C SER A 47 -6.03 -14.97 7.65
N GLY A 48 -7.34 -14.75 7.73
CA GLY A 48 -8.19 -15.28 8.80
C GLY A 48 -8.25 -14.40 10.05
N ASN A 49 -7.45 -13.34 10.13
CA ASN A 49 -7.53 -12.30 11.15
C ASN A 49 -7.94 -10.96 10.53
N TRP A 50 -9.25 -10.77 10.37
CA TRP A 50 -9.81 -9.58 9.73
C TRP A 50 -9.40 -8.28 10.44
N LYS A 51 -9.20 -8.30 11.76
CA LYS A 51 -8.79 -7.11 12.54
C LYS A 51 -7.42 -6.62 12.10
N GLU A 52 -6.51 -7.57 11.91
CA GLU A 52 -5.15 -7.28 11.47
C GLU A 52 -5.12 -6.83 10.01
N GLN A 53 -5.85 -7.53 9.14
CA GLN A 53 -6.02 -7.14 7.74
C GLN A 53 -6.57 -5.72 7.61
N TRP A 54 -7.60 -5.37 8.38
CA TRP A 54 -8.14 -4.02 8.39
C TRP A 54 -7.16 -2.98 8.96
N ALA A 55 -6.41 -3.32 10.02
CA ALA A 55 -5.40 -2.42 10.57
C ALA A 55 -4.29 -2.08 9.56
N ILE A 56 -3.97 -3.01 8.65
CA ILE A 56 -3.04 -2.79 7.53
C ILE A 56 -3.66 -1.85 6.49
N CYS A 57 -4.93 -2.07 6.09
CA CYS A 57 -5.66 -1.17 5.19
C CYS A 57 -5.80 0.26 5.76
N GLU A 58 -6.13 0.38 7.05
CA GLU A 58 -6.14 1.67 7.77
C GLU A 58 -4.77 2.33 7.72
N GLY A 59 -3.70 1.57 8.01
CA GLY A 59 -2.33 2.05 7.94
C GLY A 59 -1.99 2.60 6.56
N LEU A 60 -2.38 1.90 5.49
CA LEU A 60 -2.17 2.34 4.11
C LEU A 60 -2.89 3.63 3.78
N ALA A 61 -4.18 3.71 4.11
CA ALA A 61 -5.00 4.90 3.87
C ALA A 61 -4.37 6.14 4.52
N LEU A 62 -3.90 6.01 5.76
CA LEU A 62 -3.28 7.09 6.51
C LEU A 62 -1.89 7.45 5.98
N LEU A 63 -1.09 6.49 5.52
CA LEU A 63 0.21 6.77 4.87
C LEU A 63 0.05 7.56 3.59
N ARG A 64 -0.88 7.14 2.73
CA ARG A 64 -1.22 7.84 1.47
C ARG A 64 -1.78 9.22 1.74
N GLY A 65 -2.71 9.36 2.70
CA GLY A 65 -3.23 10.66 3.11
C GLY A 65 -2.19 11.61 3.72
N ALA A 66 -1.04 11.07 4.18
CA ALA A 66 0.10 11.84 4.66
C ALA A 66 1.25 11.90 3.63
N ASN A 67 0.99 11.54 2.36
CA ASN A 67 1.94 11.58 1.26
C ASN A 67 3.24 10.78 1.51
N SER A 68 3.17 9.78 2.40
CA SER A 68 4.35 9.03 2.83
C SER A 68 4.85 8.07 1.75
N LEU A 69 4.00 7.70 0.80
CA LEU A 69 4.32 6.79 -0.30
C LEU A 69 4.53 7.51 -1.64
N ASP A 70 4.39 8.84 -1.70
CA ASP A 70 4.63 9.65 -2.91
C ASP A 70 5.98 9.40 -3.58
N PRO A 71 7.09 9.09 -2.87
CA PRO A 71 8.34 8.74 -3.54
C PRO A 71 8.23 7.61 -4.57
N MET A 72 7.23 6.70 -4.42
CA MET A 72 6.99 5.63 -5.39
C MET A 72 6.65 6.14 -6.79
N ILE A 73 6.07 7.34 -6.91
CA ILE A 73 5.66 7.94 -8.18
C ILE A 73 6.88 8.26 -9.06
N GLY A 74 8.03 8.55 -8.43
CA GLY A 74 9.23 9.02 -9.11
C GLY A 74 10.18 7.92 -9.61
N ILE A 75 9.86 6.63 -9.42
CA ILE A 75 10.75 5.54 -9.84
C ILE A 75 10.78 5.38 -11.37
N ASP A 76 11.91 4.94 -11.90
CA ASP A 76 12.06 4.64 -13.33
C ASP A 76 11.29 3.39 -13.81
N ASP A 77 10.82 2.53 -12.90
CA ASP A 77 9.95 1.39 -13.19
C ASP A 77 8.47 1.70 -12.94
N GLY A 78 7.87 2.46 -13.86
CA GLY A 78 6.44 2.83 -13.79
C GLY A 78 5.48 1.63 -13.87
N GLU A 79 5.91 0.49 -14.42
CA GLU A 79 5.08 -0.73 -14.43
C GLU A 79 5.01 -1.35 -13.04
N LEU A 80 6.13 -1.46 -12.32
CA LEU A 80 6.14 -1.90 -10.93
C LEU A 80 5.29 -1.00 -10.04
N PHE A 81 5.38 0.32 -10.21
CA PHE A 81 4.53 1.28 -9.51
C PHE A 81 3.04 1.00 -9.75
N ARG A 82 2.62 0.94 -11.01
CA ARG A 82 1.22 0.68 -11.41
C ARG A 82 0.70 -0.63 -10.81
N GLU A 83 1.44 -1.72 -10.96
CA GLU A 83 1.01 -3.03 -10.48
C GLU A 83 0.94 -3.11 -8.96
N THR A 84 1.87 -2.45 -8.26
CA THR A 84 1.84 -2.35 -6.80
C THR A 84 0.61 -1.57 -6.35
N SER A 85 0.31 -0.44 -7.00
CA SER A 85 -0.87 0.36 -6.70
C SER A 85 -2.18 -0.40 -6.91
N ILE A 86 -2.33 -1.14 -8.01
CA ILE A 86 -3.49 -2.01 -8.26
C ILE A 86 -3.61 -3.11 -7.20
N MET A 87 -2.50 -3.71 -6.77
CA MET A 87 -2.53 -4.73 -5.71
C MET A 87 -2.94 -4.17 -4.35
N LEU A 88 -2.60 -2.92 -4.05
CA LEU A 88 -3.03 -2.22 -2.83
C LEU A 88 -4.53 -1.88 -2.87
N GLU A 89 -5.08 -1.52 -4.05
CA GLU A 89 -6.51 -1.38 -4.27
C GLU A 89 -7.23 -2.74 -4.06
N LEU A 90 -6.73 -3.80 -4.70
CA LEU A 90 -7.27 -5.16 -4.56
C LEU A 90 -7.23 -5.67 -3.10
N MET A 91 -6.20 -5.29 -2.34
CA MET A 91 -6.07 -5.60 -0.91
C MET A 91 -7.24 -5.02 -0.13
N LEU A 92 -7.63 -3.75 -0.39
CA LEU A 92 -8.79 -3.15 0.27
C LEU A 92 -10.09 -3.86 -0.12
N LEU A 93 -10.32 -4.11 -1.41
CA LEU A 93 -11.53 -4.81 -1.87
C LEU A 93 -11.66 -6.19 -1.23
N THR A 94 -10.55 -6.90 -1.11
CA THR A 94 -10.46 -8.19 -0.41
C THR A 94 -10.78 -8.05 1.08
N ALA A 95 -10.27 -7.00 1.74
CA ALA A 95 -10.58 -6.72 3.14
C ALA A 95 -12.07 -6.42 3.34
N LEU A 96 -12.69 -5.63 2.46
CA LEU A 96 -14.12 -5.32 2.51
C LEU A 96 -14.98 -6.59 2.36
N ALA A 97 -14.63 -7.47 1.42
CA ALA A 97 -15.29 -8.76 1.27
C ALA A 97 -15.18 -9.64 2.54
N GLU A 98 -14.00 -9.68 3.18
CA GLU A 98 -13.83 -10.43 4.42
C GLU A 98 -14.60 -9.80 5.59
N LEU A 99 -14.60 -8.46 5.72
CA LEU A 99 -15.41 -7.77 6.71
C LEU A 99 -16.90 -8.04 6.53
N GLU A 100 -17.40 -8.03 5.29
CA GLU A 100 -18.79 -8.38 4.97
C GLU A 100 -19.13 -9.79 5.47
N LYS A 101 -18.27 -10.76 5.15
CA LYS A 101 -18.43 -12.16 5.60
C LYS A 101 -18.44 -12.30 7.11
N GLN A 102 -17.72 -11.44 7.83
CA GLN A 102 -17.67 -11.40 9.30
C GLN A 102 -18.78 -10.54 9.93
N GLY A 103 -19.69 -9.97 9.12
CA GLY A 103 -20.74 -9.07 9.59
C GLY A 103 -20.20 -7.74 10.14
N GLN A 104 -19.01 -7.33 9.69
CA GLN A 104 -18.30 -6.12 10.12
C GLN A 104 -18.47 -4.95 9.14
N LEU A 105 -19.35 -5.06 8.13
CA LEU A 105 -19.84 -3.91 7.38
C LEU A 105 -21.24 -3.56 7.88
N GLY A 106 -21.43 -2.34 8.40
CA GLY A 106 -22.73 -1.84 8.86
C GLY A 106 -22.73 -1.31 10.31
N ALA A 107 -23.92 -0.98 10.81
CA ALA A 107 -24.11 -0.23 12.06
C ALA A 107 -23.55 -0.89 13.33
N ASN A 108 -23.49 -2.23 13.34
CA ASN A 108 -22.99 -3.01 14.49
C ASN A 108 -21.50 -3.37 14.35
N SER A 109 -20.79 -2.79 13.38
CA SER A 109 -19.37 -3.08 13.16
C SER A 109 -18.49 -2.63 14.32
N ASP A 110 -17.50 -3.44 14.66
CA ASP A 110 -16.37 -3.05 15.50
C ASP A 110 -15.43 -2.09 14.77
N VAL A 111 -15.51 -2.02 13.44
CA VAL A 111 -14.74 -1.11 12.58
C VAL A 111 -15.45 0.22 12.46
N ARG A 112 -14.97 1.23 13.20
CA ARG A 112 -15.61 2.55 13.29
C ARG A 112 -15.24 3.52 12.18
N ASN A 113 -14.19 3.22 11.40
CA ASN A 113 -13.60 4.13 10.43
C ASN A 113 -13.78 3.69 8.96
N LEU A 114 -14.78 2.85 8.67
CA LEU A 114 -15.05 2.34 7.32
C LEU A 114 -15.14 3.49 6.28
N GLY A 115 -16.02 4.46 6.55
CA GLY A 115 -16.27 5.59 5.65
C GLY A 115 -15.03 6.44 5.36
N MET A 116 -14.23 6.74 6.39
CA MET A 116 -12.96 7.47 6.24
C MET A 116 -11.94 6.71 5.41
N VAL A 117 -11.74 5.41 5.70
CA VAL A 117 -10.74 4.61 4.98
C VAL A 117 -11.15 4.48 3.51
N MET A 118 -12.43 4.19 3.23
CA MET A 118 -12.94 4.18 1.86
C MET A 118 -12.73 5.53 1.16
N GLY A 119 -13.00 6.65 1.82
CA GLY A 119 -12.83 7.98 1.24
C GLY A 119 -11.37 8.34 0.92
N LEU A 120 -10.42 7.96 1.79
CA LEU A 120 -8.99 8.16 1.53
C LEU A 120 -8.49 7.35 0.34
N PHE A 121 -8.95 6.09 0.20
CA PHE A 121 -8.65 5.28 -0.97
C PHE A 121 -9.31 5.79 -2.24
N ALA A 122 -10.56 6.28 -2.16
CA ALA A 122 -11.26 6.84 -3.31
C ALA A 122 -10.53 8.07 -3.87
N LYS A 123 -10.07 8.97 -2.99
CA LYS A 123 -9.25 10.12 -3.40
C LYS A 123 -7.97 9.70 -4.12
N GLU A 124 -7.22 8.79 -3.53
CA GLU A 124 -5.97 8.33 -4.15
C GLU A 124 -6.24 7.66 -5.51
N ALA A 125 -7.27 6.81 -5.58
CA ALA A 125 -7.65 6.12 -6.78
C ALA A 125 -8.01 7.08 -7.92
N GLN A 126 -8.75 8.15 -7.61
CA GLN A 126 -9.09 9.20 -8.57
C GLN A 126 -7.83 9.94 -9.05
N ALA A 127 -6.89 10.24 -8.15
CA ALA A 127 -5.63 10.89 -8.51
C ALA A 127 -4.77 10.01 -9.45
N LEU A 128 -4.62 8.72 -9.13
CA LEU A 128 -3.86 7.78 -9.94
C LEU A 128 -4.40 7.64 -11.38
N ARG A 129 -5.73 7.71 -11.54
CA ARG A 129 -6.40 7.65 -12.85
C ARG A 129 -6.30 8.97 -13.60
N SER A 130 -6.55 10.08 -12.91
CA SER A 130 -6.44 11.43 -13.47
C SER A 130 -5.03 11.75 -13.99
N ASP A 131 -4.00 11.25 -13.31
CA ASP A 131 -2.61 11.40 -13.71
C ASP A 131 -2.15 10.37 -14.77
N GLY A 132 -3.00 9.41 -15.13
CA GLY A 132 -2.74 8.39 -16.16
C GLY A 132 -1.81 7.26 -15.70
N TYR A 133 -1.69 7.02 -14.39
CA TYR A 133 -0.89 5.89 -13.86
C TYR A 133 -1.64 4.55 -13.94
N ILE A 134 -2.97 4.59 -13.83
CA ILE A 134 -3.85 3.42 -13.95
C ILE A 134 -4.88 3.73 -15.04
N ASP A 135 -5.05 2.80 -15.97
CA ASP A 135 -6.06 2.90 -17.03
C ASP A 135 -7.47 2.64 -16.45
N ASP A 136 -8.44 3.46 -16.85
CA ASP A 136 -9.85 3.29 -16.47
C ASP A 136 -10.54 2.16 -17.25
N GLU A 137 -9.98 1.75 -18.38
CA GLU A 137 -10.60 0.74 -19.23
C GLU A 137 -10.35 -0.69 -18.71
N PRO A 138 -11.40 -1.50 -18.51
CA PRO A 138 -11.25 -2.88 -18.09
C PRO A 138 -10.45 -3.68 -19.13
N SER A 139 -9.45 -4.43 -18.65
CA SER A 139 -8.69 -5.31 -19.52
C SER A 139 -9.60 -6.38 -20.13
N THR A 140 -9.80 -6.32 -21.45
CA THR A 140 -10.60 -7.32 -22.21
C THR A 140 -10.00 -8.74 -22.18
N THR A 141 -8.78 -8.90 -21.67
CA THR A 141 -8.03 -10.16 -21.68
C THR A 141 -7.84 -10.78 -20.30
N ASN A 142 -8.04 -10.02 -19.21
CA ASN A 142 -7.75 -10.46 -17.85
C ASN A 142 -9.02 -10.83 -17.08
N LYS A 143 -9.03 -12.02 -16.45
CA LYS A 143 -10.17 -12.52 -15.65
C LYS A 143 -10.07 -12.16 -14.16
N THR A 144 -9.15 -11.26 -13.84
CA THR A 144 -8.79 -10.80 -12.51
C THR A 144 -8.78 -9.29 -12.53
N TYR A 145 -9.18 -8.70 -11.41
CA TYR A 145 -9.15 -7.27 -11.19
C TYR A 145 -7.81 -6.65 -11.62
N SER A 146 -7.88 -5.57 -12.38
CA SER A 146 -6.75 -4.88 -13.00
C SER A 146 -6.77 -3.36 -12.78
N GLY A 147 -7.54 -2.89 -11.79
CA GLY A 147 -7.70 -1.47 -11.49
C GLY A 147 -9.01 -0.88 -12.02
N GLU A 148 -9.80 -1.61 -12.80
CA GLU A 148 -11.07 -1.08 -13.31
C GLU A 148 -12.08 -0.77 -12.19
N HIS A 149 -12.86 0.31 -12.35
CA HIS A 149 -14.04 0.61 -11.54
C HIS A 149 -13.83 0.57 -10.01
N PHE A 150 -12.61 0.89 -9.52
CA PHE A 150 -12.29 0.73 -8.10
C PHE A 150 -13.21 1.55 -7.19
N VAL A 151 -13.38 2.85 -7.48
CA VAL A 151 -14.23 3.73 -6.68
C VAL A 151 -15.70 3.30 -6.76
N PRO A 152 -16.27 2.98 -7.94
CA PRO A 152 -17.57 2.32 -8.04
C PRO A 152 -17.72 1.07 -7.15
N TYR A 153 -16.70 0.20 -7.07
CA TYR A 153 -16.75 -0.97 -6.17
C TYR A 153 -16.77 -0.58 -4.68
N LEU A 154 -16.06 0.47 -4.28
CA LEU A 154 -16.13 1.01 -2.92
C LEU A 154 -17.54 1.52 -2.61
N LEU A 155 -18.15 2.26 -3.54
CA LEU A 155 -19.53 2.75 -3.42
C LEU A 155 -20.51 1.60 -3.31
N ALA A 156 -20.36 0.55 -4.11
CA ALA A 156 -21.24 -0.61 -4.06
C ALA A 156 -21.20 -1.31 -2.68
N TYR A 157 -20.01 -1.46 -2.07
CA TYR A 157 -19.89 -1.96 -0.69
C TYR A 157 -20.53 -1.00 0.32
N ALA A 158 -20.27 0.30 0.18
CA ALA A 158 -20.79 1.31 1.10
C ALA A 158 -22.32 1.38 1.07
N ASN A 159 -22.92 1.45 -0.12
CA ASN A 159 -24.36 1.53 -0.34
C ASN A 159 -25.08 0.28 0.17
N LYS A 160 -24.54 -0.92 -0.12
CA LYS A 160 -25.11 -2.19 0.37
C LYS A 160 -25.24 -2.25 1.89
N HIS A 161 -24.34 -1.58 2.62
CA HIS A 161 -24.27 -1.61 4.08
C HIS A 161 -24.62 -0.28 4.77
N ASN A 162 -25.12 0.70 4.01
CA ASN A 162 -25.45 2.04 4.49
C ASN A 162 -24.26 2.72 5.22
N ILE A 163 -23.06 2.61 4.67
CA ILE A 163 -21.85 3.23 5.20
C ILE A 163 -21.71 4.60 4.53
N PRO A 164 -21.82 5.71 5.29
CA PRO A 164 -21.51 7.02 4.73
C PRO A 164 -20.00 7.13 4.48
N ILE A 165 -19.61 7.36 3.23
CA ILE A 165 -18.22 7.68 2.90
C ILE A 165 -17.98 9.15 3.22
N HIS A 166 -16.85 9.43 3.84
CA HIS A 166 -16.42 10.79 4.16
C HIS A 166 -14.91 10.89 3.99
N GLY A 167 -14.41 12.07 3.63
CA GLY A 167 -13.03 12.23 3.21
C GLY A 167 -12.63 13.70 3.07
N PRO A 168 -11.52 13.97 2.37
CA PRO A 168 -11.06 15.32 2.03
C PRO A 168 -12.12 16.12 1.24
N SER A 169 -11.91 17.43 1.07
CA SER A 169 -12.91 18.38 0.54
C SER A 169 -13.53 18.03 -0.82
N GLU A 170 -12.84 17.23 -1.64
CA GLU A 170 -13.27 16.83 -2.99
C GLU A 170 -14.04 15.51 -3.01
N ILE A 171 -14.28 14.87 -1.86
CA ILE A 171 -14.85 13.52 -1.81
C ILE A 171 -16.27 13.45 -2.37
N ASP A 172 -17.08 14.50 -2.22
CA ASP A 172 -18.46 14.53 -2.71
C ASP A 172 -18.50 14.51 -4.25
N GLU A 173 -17.55 15.19 -4.90
CA GLU A 173 -17.40 15.19 -6.36
C GLU A 173 -16.92 13.82 -6.86
N ILE A 174 -15.92 13.23 -6.19
CA ILE A 174 -15.43 11.88 -6.50
C ILE A 174 -16.54 10.83 -6.36
N ILE A 175 -17.40 10.94 -5.34
CA ILE A 175 -18.53 10.03 -5.16
C ILE A 175 -19.54 10.21 -6.30
N ALA A 176 -19.90 11.44 -6.65
CA ALA A 176 -20.85 11.71 -7.72
C ALA A 176 -20.38 11.15 -9.08
N GLU A 177 -19.11 11.37 -9.44
CA GLU A 177 -18.52 10.81 -10.67
C GLU A 177 -18.54 9.28 -10.67
N ALA A 178 -18.22 8.66 -9.54
CA ALA A 178 -18.23 7.21 -9.42
C ALA A 178 -19.65 6.61 -9.39
N GLU A 179 -20.67 7.35 -8.95
CA GLU A 179 -22.07 6.94 -9.07
C GLU A 179 -22.51 6.93 -10.53
N GLU A 180 -22.18 7.97 -11.30
CA GLU A 180 -22.44 8.03 -12.74
C GLU A 180 -21.75 6.87 -13.47
N GLU A 181 -20.46 6.64 -13.20
CA GLU A 181 -19.69 5.52 -13.77
C GLU A 181 -20.32 4.16 -13.41
N ALA A 182 -20.73 3.98 -12.14
CA ALA A 182 -21.34 2.73 -11.69
C ALA A 182 -22.64 2.41 -12.43
N GLU A 183 -23.46 3.43 -12.71
CA GLU A 183 -24.69 3.30 -13.49
C GLU A 183 -24.41 3.02 -14.97
N GLU A 184 -23.48 3.75 -15.59
CA GLU A 184 -23.14 3.61 -17.01
C GLU A 184 -22.51 2.24 -17.33
N ALA A 185 -21.63 1.75 -16.45
CA ALA A 185 -20.92 0.48 -16.64
C ALA A 185 -21.64 -0.72 -16.00
N ASP A 186 -22.81 -0.53 -15.37
CA ASP A 186 -23.55 -1.55 -14.60
C ASP A 186 -22.62 -2.30 -13.62
N VAL A 187 -21.91 -1.53 -12.79
CA VAL A 187 -20.91 -2.11 -11.87
C VAL A 187 -21.61 -2.90 -10.77
N GLN A 188 -21.37 -4.22 -10.77
CA GLN A 188 -21.92 -5.14 -9.77
C GLN A 188 -20.83 -5.79 -8.94
N LEU A 189 -21.06 -5.92 -7.62
CA LEU A 189 -20.15 -6.67 -6.75
C LEU A 189 -20.12 -8.15 -7.15
N PRO A 190 -18.93 -8.79 -7.22
CA PRO A 190 -18.84 -10.21 -7.51
C PRO A 190 -19.52 -11.04 -6.39
N THR A 191 -20.24 -12.09 -6.77
CA THR A 191 -21.03 -12.93 -5.84
C THR A 191 -20.32 -14.22 -5.40
N ALA A 192 -19.10 -14.46 -5.88
CA ALA A 192 -18.32 -15.64 -5.53
C ALA A 192 -17.87 -15.62 -4.06
N LYS A 193 -17.58 -16.80 -3.50
CA LYS A 193 -17.07 -16.94 -2.12
C LYS A 193 -15.73 -16.20 -1.91
N ASP A 194 -14.90 -16.17 -2.94
CA ASP A 194 -13.68 -15.36 -3.04
C ASP A 194 -13.89 -14.40 -4.22
N PRO A 195 -14.57 -13.26 -3.99
CA PRO A 195 -15.03 -12.38 -5.06
C PRO A 195 -13.86 -11.74 -5.83
N TRP A 196 -12.76 -11.46 -5.12
CA TRP A 196 -11.61 -10.72 -5.64
C TRP A 196 -10.43 -11.61 -6.04
N LYS A 197 -10.51 -12.93 -5.78
CA LYS A 197 -9.51 -13.93 -6.15
C LYS A 197 -8.10 -13.58 -5.67
N TRP A 198 -8.00 -12.98 -4.48
CA TRP A 198 -6.77 -12.43 -3.92
C TRP A 198 -5.58 -13.38 -4.04
N ALA A 199 -5.74 -14.64 -3.61
CA ALA A 199 -4.65 -15.60 -3.61
C ALA A 199 -4.10 -15.92 -5.02
N THR A 200 -4.93 -15.78 -6.06
CA THR A 200 -4.50 -15.96 -7.44
C THR A 200 -3.76 -14.71 -7.95
N ALA A 201 -4.34 -13.53 -7.72
CA ALA A 201 -3.75 -12.25 -8.11
C ALA A 201 -2.40 -12.01 -7.41
N PHE A 202 -2.35 -12.18 -6.09
CA PHE A 202 -1.13 -12.01 -5.29
C PHE A 202 0.00 -12.92 -5.76
N LYS A 203 -0.27 -14.21 -6.04
CA LYS A 203 0.74 -15.13 -6.59
C LYS A 203 1.22 -14.74 -8.00
N ALA A 204 0.35 -14.14 -8.81
CA ALA A 204 0.73 -13.65 -10.13
C ALA A 204 1.64 -12.42 -10.01
N TYR A 205 1.24 -11.46 -9.17
CA TYR A 205 2.04 -10.29 -8.81
C TYR A 205 3.42 -10.70 -8.26
N GLU A 206 3.45 -11.58 -7.25
CA GLU A 206 4.69 -12.09 -6.68
C GLU A 206 5.57 -12.78 -7.73
N ARG A 207 5.00 -13.46 -8.72
CA ARG A 207 5.80 -14.13 -9.77
C ARG A 207 6.42 -13.13 -10.72
N LYS A 208 5.67 -12.09 -11.10
CA LYS A 208 6.10 -11.06 -12.05
C LYS A 208 7.13 -10.11 -11.43
N ASN A 209 6.87 -9.67 -10.20
CA ASN A 209 7.61 -8.60 -9.54
C ASN A 209 8.68 -9.10 -8.56
N LYS A 210 9.15 -10.36 -8.70
CA LYS A 210 10.35 -10.77 -7.96
C LYS A 210 11.50 -9.89 -8.43
N GLY A 211 11.99 -9.02 -7.55
CA GLY A 211 13.12 -8.16 -7.86
C GLY A 211 14.39 -8.96 -8.17
N SER A 212 15.45 -8.25 -8.54
CA SER A 212 16.79 -8.83 -8.51
C SER A 212 17.13 -9.31 -7.08
N THR A 213 17.98 -10.32 -6.95
CA THR A 213 18.33 -10.98 -5.67
C THR A 213 18.45 -9.98 -4.51
N THR A 214 17.64 -10.14 -3.46
CA THR A 214 17.82 -9.38 -2.22
C THR A 214 19.20 -9.67 -1.61
N ARG A 215 19.64 -8.89 -0.61
CA ARG A 215 20.86 -9.22 0.17
C ARG A 215 20.83 -10.65 0.76
N SER A 216 19.63 -11.24 0.93
CA SER A 216 19.43 -12.63 1.37
C SER A 216 19.66 -13.69 0.27
N GLY A 217 19.93 -13.28 -0.97
CA GLY A 217 20.18 -14.15 -2.13
C GLY A 217 18.92 -14.71 -2.78
N LYS A 218 17.71 -14.35 -2.30
CA LYS A 218 16.43 -14.74 -2.93
C LYS A 218 15.74 -13.53 -3.55
N ALA A 219 15.26 -13.71 -4.78
CA ALA A 219 14.38 -12.78 -5.45
C ALA A 219 12.97 -12.91 -4.85
N VAL A 220 12.51 -11.89 -4.12
CA VAL A 220 11.19 -11.79 -3.49
C VAL A 220 10.68 -10.35 -3.64
N ILE A 221 9.37 -10.14 -3.47
CA ILE A 221 8.81 -8.80 -3.26
C ILE A 221 9.07 -8.36 -1.81
N GLY A 222 9.11 -7.06 -1.57
CA GLY A 222 9.34 -6.49 -0.24
C GLY A 222 10.74 -6.81 0.31
N GLY A 223 10.85 -6.78 1.63
CA GLY A 223 12.09 -7.00 2.38
C GLY A 223 12.60 -5.75 3.08
N ASP A 224 13.92 -5.71 3.26
CA ASP A 224 14.66 -4.69 4.00
C ASP A 224 15.97 -4.28 3.29
N SER A 225 16.04 -4.54 1.98
CA SER A 225 17.26 -4.39 1.19
C SER A 225 17.67 -2.93 1.03
N LEU A 226 16.69 -2.02 1.03
CA LEU A 226 16.87 -0.58 0.95
C LEU A 226 16.77 0.12 2.31
N ASP A 227 16.51 -0.63 3.38
CA ASP A 227 16.55 -0.11 4.74
C ASP A 227 18.00 0.21 5.12
N ILE A 228 18.30 1.49 5.34
CA ILE A 228 19.67 1.96 5.57
C ILE A 228 20.23 1.40 6.89
N THR A 229 19.37 1.01 7.84
CA THR A 229 19.81 0.39 9.09
C THR A 229 20.36 -1.02 8.90
N THR A 230 20.00 -1.69 7.80
CA THR A 230 20.53 -3.04 7.46
C THR A 230 21.88 -2.99 6.74
N PHE A 231 22.30 -1.79 6.31
CA PHE A 231 23.59 -1.60 5.63
C PHE A 231 24.73 -1.85 6.61
N SER A 232 25.86 -2.35 6.12
CA SER A 232 27.08 -2.35 6.91
C SER A 232 27.54 -0.92 7.20
N SER A 233 28.30 -0.75 8.29
CA SER A 233 28.93 0.54 8.60
C SER A 233 29.82 1.05 7.46
N ALA A 234 30.46 0.13 6.72
CA ALA A 234 31.28 0.47 5.57
C ALA A 234 30.45 0.98 4.39
N GLU A 235 29.32 0.32 4.07
CA GLU A 235 28.38 0.79 3.04
C GLU A 235 27.81 2.16 3.39
N ARG A 236 27.36 2.39 4.63
CA ARG A 236 26.83 3.71 5.00
C ARG A 236 27.87 4.82 4.89
N LYS A 237 29.10 4.59 5.39
CA LYS A 237 30.22 5.55 5.25
C LYS A 237 30.51 5.87 3.79
N ALA A 238 30.52 4.87 2.92
CA ALA A 238 30.82 5.06 1.50
C ALA A 238 29.77 5.93 0.77
N ASN A 239 28.53 5.93 1.25
CA ASN A 239 27.42 6.68 0.66
C ASN A 239 27.09 7.98 1.43
N SER A 240 27.71 8.22 2.59
CA SER A 240 27.52 9.44 3.39
C SER A 240 28.23 10.65 2.77
N PHE A 241 27.65 11.85 2.93
CA PHE A 241 28.26 13.08 2.42
C PHE A 241 29.55 13.48 3.14
N ASP A 242 29.74 13.07 4.39
CA ASP A 242 30.92 13.43 5.20
C ASP A 242 31.92 12.26 5.39
N GLY A 243 31.65 11.11 4.78
CA GLY A 243 32.45 9.89 4.90
C GLY A 243 32.34 9.18 6.25
N LYS A 244 31.40 9.57 7.11
CA LYS A 244 31.17 8.95 8.44
C LYS A 244 29.93 8.06 8.44
N ASP A 245 29.86 7.17 9.43
CA ASP A 245 28.63 6.39 9.65
C ASP A 245 27.59 7.35 10.24
N PRO A 246 26.43 7.54 9.60
CA PRO A 246 25.39 8.42 10.13
C PRO A 246 24.72 7.83 11.38
N LEU A 247 24.92 6.54 11.66
CA LEU A 247 24.44 5.92 12.89
C LEU A 247 25.51 5.98 13.99
N SER A 248 25.10 6.43 15.18
CA SER A 248 25.92 6.38 16.39
C SER A 248 26.13 4.94 16.87
N ALA A 249 27.17 4.74 17.68
CA ALA A 249 27.44 3.43 18.30
C ALA A 249 26.27 2.92 19.16
N LYS A 250 25.48 3.83 19.75
CA LYS A 250 24.30 3.49 20.54
C LYS A 250 23.18 2.97 19.64
N GLU A 251 22.90 3.64 18.53
CA GLU A 251 21.88 3.23 17.56
C GLU A 251 22.22 1.88 16.92
N ILE A 252 23.48 1.70 16.50
CA ILE A 252 23.97 0.43 15.97
C ILE A 252 23.79 -0.70 16.99
N LYS A 253 24.05 -0.42 18.28
CA LYS A 253 23.82 -1.40 19.34
C LYS A 253 22.33 -1.72 19.49
N SER A 254 21.47 -0.71 19.55
CA SER A 254 20.02 -0.91 19.65
C SER A 254 19.45 -1.76 18.52
N ILE A 255 19.90 -1.52 17.27
CA ILE A 255 19.50 -2.33 16.10
C ILE A 255 19.93 -3.79 16.29
N LYS A 256 21.17 -4.04 16.74
CA LYS A 256 21.67 -5.40 17.02
C LYS A 256 20.90 -6.09 18.14
N ASP A 257 20.39 -5.32 19.09
CA ASP A 257 19.57 -5.82 20.20
C ASP A 257 18.09 -6.03 19.76
N GLY A 258 17.76 -5.84 18.48
CA GLY A 258 16.43 -6.10 17.90
C GLY A 258 15.45 -4.92 18.00
N MET A 259 15.93 -3.72 18.33
CA MET A 259 15.11 -2.52 18.39
C MET A 259 15.02 -1.85 17.00
N CYS A 260 13.87 -1.27 16.69
CA CYS A 260 13.70 -0.42 15.51
C CYS A 260 14.12 1.03 15.84
N LEU A 261 14.77 1.71 14.90
CA LEU A 261 15.05 3.14 15.01
C LEU A 261 13.82 3.94 14.56
N CYS A 262 13.43 4.93 15.36
CA CYS A 262 12.48 5.96 14.92
C CYS A 262 13.28 7.23 14.63
N LEU A 263 13.19 7.75 13.40
CA LEU A 263 13.71 9.07 13.06
C LEU A 263 12.71 10.12 13.59
N GLY A 264 13.23 11.23 14.11
CA GLY A 264 12.46 12.28 14.77
C GLY A 264 12.60 13.63 14.09
#